data_AF-A0A6J4Y151-F1
#
_entry.id   AF-A0A6J4Y151-F1
#
_cell.length_a   1.000
_cell.length_b   1.000
_cell.length_c   1.000
_cell.angle_alpha   90.00
_cell.angle_beta   90.00
_cell.angle_gamma   90.00
#
_symmetry.space_group_name_H-M   'P 1'
#
loop_
_entity.id
_entity.type
_entity.pdbx_description
1 polymer ?
#
loop_
_entity_poly.entity_id
_entity_poly.type
_entity_poly.pdbx_seq_one_letter_code
_entity_poly.pdbx_strand_id
1 'polypeptide(L)' 'MAEKLGISVADLSDPVIMTEVRQDLEIGYINPLPGCAKGLEAKIRIGEILDIDINCIMRLKNRGLL' A
#
# COMPACT_ATOMS: atom_id res chain seq x y z
N MET A 1 0.30 -8.06 10.25
CA MET A 1 0.20 -6.79 9.49
C MET A 1 1.42 -5.92 9.74
N ALA A 2 1.71 -5.51 10.99
CA ALA A 2 2.91 -4.74 11.33
C ALA A 2 4.22 -5.40 10.83
N GLU A 3 4.35 -6.72 11.06
CA GLU A 3 5.48 -7.52 10.57
C GLU A 3 5.68 -7.45 9.06
N LYS A 4 4.59 -7.51 8.27
CA LYS A 4 4.65 -7.39 6.80
C LYS A 4 5.08 -5.99 6.33
N LEU A 5 4.96 -4.99 7.20
CA LEU A 5 5.42 -3.61 6.97
C LEU A 5 6.79 -3.35 7.60
N GLY A 6 7.40 -4.34 8.28
CA GLY A 6 8.72 -4.19 8.91
C GLY A 6 8.75 -3.33 10.19
N ILE A 7 7.59 -3.09 10.82
CA ILE A 7 7.46 -2.21 11.99
C ILE A 7 6.81 -2.90 13.19
N SER A 8 6.86 -2.28 14.37
CA SER A 8 6.16 -2.78 15.55
C SER A 8 4.66 -2.48 15.51
N VAL A 9 3.89 -3.15 16.38
CA VAL A 9 2.44 -2.90 16.48
C VAL A 9 2.15 -1.49 17.01
N ALA A 10 3.02 -0.94 17.87
CA ALA A 10 2.85 0.42 18.38
C ALA A 10 3.01 1.46 17.26
N ASP A 11 3.96 1.23 16.36
CA ASP A 11 4.29 2.13 15.25
C ASP A 11 3.14 2.28 14.25
N LEU A 12 2.24 1.29 14.14
CA LEU A 12 1.04 1.38 13.29
C LEU A 12 0.15 2.59 13.62
N SER A 13 0.19 3.04 14.88
CA SER A 13 -0.60 4.18 15.36
C SER A 13 0.16 5.50 15.31
N ASP A 14 1.48 5.47 15.08
CA ASP A 14 2.30 6.66 14.96
C ASP A 14 2.17 7.24 13.53
N PRO A 15 1.58 8.43 13.37
CA PRO A 15 1.37 9.02 12.05
C PRO A 15 2.67 9.45 11.37
N VAL A 16 3.74 9.72 12.11
CA VAL A 16 5.06 10.09 11.55
C VAL A 16 5.70 8.85 10.95
N ILE A 17 5.83 7.77 11.72
CA ILE A 17 6.41 6.50 11.24
C ILE A 17 5.57 5.96 10.07
N MET A 18 4.24 5.94 10.21
CA MET A 18 3.37 5.47 9.14
C MET A 18 3.31 6.40 7.93
N THR A 19 3.79 7.63 8.01
CA THR A 19 4.01 8.45 6.82
C THR A 19 5.25 7.95 6.09
N GLU A 20 6.38 7.81 6.78
CA GLU A 20 7.64 7.31 6.21
C GLU A 20 7.49 5.92 5.60
N VAL A 21 6.84 4.98 6.32
CA VAL A 21 6.56 3.62 5.81
C VAL A 21 5.74 3.66 4.52
N ARG A 22 4.76 4.57 4.42
CA ARG A 22 3.98 4.75 3.18
C ARG A 22 4.83 5.36 2.07
N GLN A 23 5.83 6.19 2.42
CA GLN A 23 6.80 6.72 1.46
C GLN A 23 7.66 5.62 0.89
N ASP A 24 8.31 4.87 1.76
CA ASP A 24 9.32 3.89 1.37
C ASP A 24 8.70 2.72 0.61
N LEU A 25 7.50 2.29 1.00
CA LEU A 25 6.80 1.17 0.36
C LEU A 25 5.92 1.60 -0.82
N GLU A 26 5.80 2.91 -1.06
CA GLU A 26 4.92 3.52 -2.06
C GLU A 26 3.48 2.94 -2.04
N ILE A 27 2.92 2.75 -0.84
CA ILE A 27 1.57 2.20 -0.63
C ILE A 27 0.49 3.30 -0.53
N GLY A 28 0.81 4.50 -1.03
CA GLY A 28 -0.08 5.64 -1.12
C GLY A 28 -0.17 6.46 0.17
N TYR A 29 -0.54 7.73 0.01
CA TYR A 29 -0.60 8.73 1.07
C TYR A 29 -2.00 9.28 1.28
N ILE A 30 -2.23 9.87 2.45
CA ILE A 30 -3.41 10.71 2.68
C ILE A 30 -3.37 11.93 1.75
N ASN A 31 -2.20 12.58 1.64
CA ASN A 31 -1.98 13.68 0.73
C ASN A 31 -0.85 13.35 -0.26
N PRO A 32 -1.16 12.71 -1.41
CA PRO A 32 -0.15 12.24 -2.33
C PRO A 32 0.58 13.39 -3.02
N LEU A 33 1.92 13.36 -2.96
CA LEU A 33 2.77 14.27 -3.72
C LEU A 33 2.81 13.85 -5.21
N PRO A 34 3.18 14.77 -6.12
CA PRO A 34 3.46 14.42 -7.51
C PRO A 34 4.53 13.31 -7.60
N GLY A 35 4.32 12.35 -8.50
CA GLY A 35 5.25 11.23 -8.73
C GLY A 35 5.10 10.05 -7.76
N CYS A 36 4.27 10.17 -6.73
CA CYS A 36 4.02 9.07 -5.81
C CYS A 36 2.96 8.08 -6.33
N ALA A 37 3.14 6.80 -5.99
CA ALA A 37 2.14 5.77 -6.22
C ALA A 37 0.79 6.13 -5.59
N LYS A 38 -0.27 6.02 -6.38
CA LYS A 38 -1.65 6.35 -5.98
C LYS A 38 -2.67 5.52 -6.73
N GLY A 39 -3.87 5.41 -6.15
CA GLY A 39 -4.98 4.71 -6.79
C GLY A 39 -4.66 3.23 -7.04
N LEU A 40 -4.52 2.86 -8.31
CA LEU A 40 -4.31 1.46 -8.72
C LEU A 40 -2.93 0.94 -8.33
N GLU A 41 -1.89 1.74 -8.57
CA GLU A 41 -0.50 1.37 -8.30
C GLU A 41 -0.28 1.06 -6.80
N ALA A 42 -0.74 1.97 -5.93
CA ALA A 42 -0.68 1.77 -4.49
C ALA A 42 -1.45 0.51 -4.05
N LYS A 43 -2.62 0.23 -4.66
CA LYS A 43 -3.40 -0.97 -4.33
C LYS A 43 -2.68 -2.27 -4.73
N ILE A 44 -2.05 -2.30 -5.91
CA ILE A 44 -1.26 -3.47 -6.34
C ILE A 44 -0.16 -3.75 -5.31
N ARG A 45 0.64 -2.72 -4.96
CA ARG A 45 1.71 -2.84 -3.98
C ARG A 45 1.23 -3.26 -2.59
N ILE A 46 0.09 -2.70 -2.12
CA ILE A 46 -0.52 -3.13 -0.85
C ILE A 46 -0.86 -4.63 -0.89
N GLY A 47 -1.46 -5.10 -1.98
CA GLY A 47 -1.81 -6.51 -2.14
C GLY A 47 -0.59 -7.41 -2.13
N GLU A 48 0.49 -7.00 -2.78
CA GLU A 48 1.76 -7.74 -2.82
C GLU A 48 2.47 -7.76 -1.45
N ILE A 49 2.62 -6.61 -0.80
CA ILE A 49 3.31 -6.49 0.50
C ILE A 49 2.54 -7.21 1.60
N LEU A 50 1.22 -7.03 1.64
CA LEU A 50 0.38 -7.65 2.65
C LEU A 50 -0.04 -9.08 2.30
N ASP A 51 0.29 -9.56 1.10
CA ASP A 51 -0.09 -10.87 0.56
C ASP A 51 -1.59 -11.11 0.75
N ILE A 52 -2.38 -10.20 0.15
CA ILE A 52 -3.85 -10.21 0.16
C ILE A 52 -4.42 -9.92 -1.23
N ASP A 53 -5.54 -10.56 -1.53
CA ASP A 53 -6.30 -10.28 -2.74
C ASP A 53 -7.18 -9.04 -2.57
N ILE A 54 -6.89 -8.00 -3.36
CA ILE A 54 -7.77 -6.84 -3.47
C ILE A 54 -8.79 -7.06 -4.59
N ASN A 55 -10.07 -7.13 -4.23
CA ASN A 55 -11.17 -7.43 -5.17
C ASN A 55 -11.12 -6.61 -6.47
N CYS A 56 -10.86 -5.31 -6.42
CA CYS A 56 -10.79 -4.49 -7.64
C CYS A 56 -9.58 -4.84 -8.53
N ILE A 57 -8.44 -5.22 -7.95
CA ILE A 57 -7.26 -5.72 -8.69
C ILE A 57 -7.59 -7.05 -9.36
N MET A 58 -8.20 -7.98 -8.62
CA MET A 58 -8.61 -9.28 -9.15
C MET A 58 -9.61 -9.15 -10.30
N ARG A 59 -10.59 -8.23 -10.18
CA ARG A 59 -11.54 -7.93 -11.26
C ARG A 59 -10.88 -7.38 -12.51
N LEU A 60 -9.82 -6.57 -12.37
CA LEU A 60 -9.08 -6.02 -13.50
C LEU A 60 -8.19 -7.09 -14.17
N LYS A 61 -7.48 -7.91 -13.39
CA LYS A 61 -6.72 -9.06 -13.88
C LYS A 61 -7.62 -10.05 -14.65
N ASN A 62 -8.79 -10.39 -14.11
CA ASN A 62 -9.77 -11.27 -14.78
C ASN A 62 -10.33 -10.70 -16.09
N ARG A 63 -10.22 -9.38 -16.30
CA ARG A 63 -10.63 -8.70 -17.53
C ARG A 63 -9.45 -8.49 -18.50
N GLY A 64 -8.24 -8.94 -18.16
CA GLY A 64 -7.02 -8.75 -18.95
C GLY A 64 -6.51 -7.31 -18.97
N LEU A 65 -6.84 -6.50 -17.95
CA LEU A 65 -6.44 -5.09 -17.84
C LEU A 65 -5.20 -4.89 -16.96
N LEU A 66 -4.74 -5.95 -16.30
CA LEU A 66 -3.55 -6.05 -15.45
C LEU A 66 -2.88 -7.41 -15.65
#